data_AF-A0A8T5NWA3-F1
#
_entry.id   AF-A0A8T5NWA3-F1
#
_cell.length_a   1.000
_cell.length_b   1.000
_cell.length_c   1.000
_cell.angle_alpha   90.00
_cell.angle_beta   90.00
_cell.angle_gamma   90.00
#
_symmetry.space_group_name_H-M   'P 1'
#
loop_
_entity.id
_entity.type
_entity.pdbx_description
1 polymer ?
#
loop_
_entity_poly.entity_id
_entity_poly.type
_entity_poly.pdbx_seq_one_letter_code
_entity_poly.pdbx_strand_id
1 'polypeptide(L)'
;MKRGQITVFIVLGLIFVAVIGLLIAYKDTLMGSQTAQVEGIGTLQPELMGAGELIEDCIKEVAKSGLSDLGMHAGIIDNSQLETFDFSGLDATYLYSNSESKLPSREAMEESLALFVKQNVRDCLAVELPGFEVTPAEVKEVSADIGSEEVDVAVEWPITIKKAALESKVDGFKISVPVRLGIIYNEVESFISQQLETPEEVCLSCLLDSAQEKDLSIEVNNFISTYVFVVKDTKVLINDQPYHFVFANGY
;
A
#
# COMPACT_ATOMS: atom_id res chain seq x y z
N MET A 1 26.19 -50.81 -27.26
CA MET A 1 25.39 -49.92 -26.37
C MET A 1 26.18 -48.78 -25.68
N LYS A 2 27.37 -48.34 -26.16
CA LYS A 2 28.12 -47.24 -25.53
C LYS A 2 28.17 -45.91 -26.33
N ARG A 3 27.51 -45.85 -27.49
CA ARG A 3 27.47 -44.63 -28.34
C ARG A 3 26.17 -43.82 -28.23
N GLY A 4 25.11 -44.39 -27.65
CA GLY A 4 23.84 -43.68 -27.44
C GLY A 4 23.80 -42.78 -26.20
N GLN A 5 24.65 -43.05 -25.20
CA GLN A 5 24.70 -42.25 -23.97
C GLN A 5 25.28 -40.85 -24.21
N ILE A 6 26.25 -40.73 -25.13
CA ILE A 6 26.90 -39.44 -25.43
C ILE A 6 25.88 -38.45 -26.00
N THR A 7 25.00 -38.90 -26.88
CA THR A 7 23.95 -38.05 -27.48
C THR A 7 22.96 -37.55 -26.43
N VAL A 8 22.63 -38.37 -25.43
CA VAL A 8 21.72 -37.99 -24.34
C VAL A 8 22.30 -36.85 -23.49
N PHE A 9 23.59 -36.90 -23.17
CA PHE A 9 24.24 -35.82 -22.42
C PHE A 9 24.31 -34.49 -23.20
N ILE A 10 24.51 -34.55 -24.51
CA ILE A 10 24.53 -33.35 -25.37
C ILE A 10 23.14 -32.69 -25.40
N VAL A 11 22.06 -33.48 -25.56
CA VAL A 11 20.69 -32.93 -25.57
C VAL A 11 20.33 -32.34 -24.21
N LEU A 12 20.69 -33.00 -23.09
CA LEU A 12 20.46 -32.47 -21.75
C LEU A 12 21.21 -31.16 -21.50
N GLY A 13 22.47 -31.05 -21.94
CA GLY A 13 23.24 -29.81 -21.83
C GLY A 13 22.57 -28.65 -22.59
N LEU A 14 22.04 -28.93 -23.78
CA LEU A 14 21.35 -27.92 -24.60
C LEU A 14 20.03 -27.46 -23.96
N ILE A 15 19.26 -28.39 -23.40
CA ILE A 15 18.05 -28.06 -22.63
C ILE A 15 18.40 -27.22 -21.41
N PHE A 16 19.45 -27.59 -20.67
CA PHE A 16 19.88 -26.86 -19.48
C PHE A 16 20.32 -25.42 -19.81
N VAL A 17 21.09 -25.23 -20.89
CA VAL A 17 21.47 -23.90 -21.38
C VAL A 17 20.25 -23.11 -21.84
N ALA A 18 19.28 -23.74 -22.51
CA ALA A 18 18.05 -23.09 -22.94
C ALA A 18 17.21 -22.63 -21.73
N VAL A 19 17.09 -23.46 -20.68
CA VAL A 19 16.37 -23.12 -19.45
C VAL A 19 17.06 -21.99 -18.69
N ILE A 20 18.39 -22.02 -18.55
CA ILE A 20 19.14 -20.90 -17.93
C ILE A 20 19.00 -19.63 -18.78
N GLY A 21 19.10 -19.74 -20.09
CA GLY A 21 18.90 -18.61 -21.01
C GLY A 21 17.51 -18.01 -20.88
N LEU A 22 16.47 -18.83 -20.77
CA LEU A 22 15.11 -18.40 -20.47
C LEU A 22 15.03 -17.73 -19.10
N LEU A 23 15.57 -18.34 -18.05
CA LEU A 23 15.55 -17.77 -16.71
C LEU A 23 16.27 -16.42 -16.62
N ILE A 24 17.36 -16.21 -17.38
CA ILE A 24 18.05 -14.92 -17.45
C ILE A 24 17.24 -13.92 -18.29
N ALA A 25 16.70 -14.33 -19.44
CA ALA A 25 15.95 -13.46 -20.34
C ALA A 25 14.62 -12.97 -19.72
N TYR A 26 14.00 -13.81 -18.90
CA TYR A 26 12.79 -13.47 -18.16
C TYR A 26 13.09 -13.05 -16.73
N LYS A 27 14.36 -12.95 -16.30
CA LYS A 27 14.69 -12.51 -14.94
C LYS A 27 14.12 -11.13 -14.66
N ASP A 28 14.25 -10.20 -15.62
CA ASP A 28 13.76 -8.82 -15.49
C ASP A 28 12.22 -8.72 -15.58
N THR A 29 11.54 -9.78 -16.04
CA THR A 29 10.07 -9.87 -16.10
C THR A 29 9.47 -10.67 -14.94
N LEU A 30 10.21 -11.66 -14.41
CA LEU A 30 9.78 -12.56 -13.32
C LEU A 30 10.21 -12.07 -11.95
N MET A 31 11.44 -11.56 -11.82
CA MET A 31 11.72 -10.57 -10.79
C MET A 31 11.19 -9.28 -11.37
N GLY A 32 9.89 -9.03 -11.19
CA GLY A 32 9.36 -7.69 -11.28
C GLY A 32 10.13 -6.83 -10.30
N SER A 33 11.31 -6.35 -10.71
CA SER A 33 11.92 -5.23 -10.08
C SER A 33 10.97 -4.09 -10.42
N GLN A 34 10.04 -3.87 -9.51
CA GLN A 34 9.66 -2.53 -9.09
C GLN A 34 10.92 -1.78 -8.60
N THR A 35 11.98 -1.73 -9.40
CA THR A 35 12.67 -0.47 -9.59
C THR A 35 11.62 0.41 -10.24
N ALA A 36 10.72 0.95 -9.43
CA ALA A 36 10.13 2.25 -9.72
C ALA A 36 11.32 3.06 -10.24
N GLN A 37 11.31 3.38 -11.54
CA GLN A 37 12.28 4.31 -12.06
C GLN A 37 11.95 5.61 -11.35
N VAL A 38 12.63 5.83 -10.21
CA VAL A 38 12.50 7.05 -9.44
C VAL A 38 13.06 8.13 -10.34
N GLU A 39 12.16 8.88 -10.97
CA GLU A 39 12.47 10.17 -11.58
C GLU A 39 12.99 11.08 -10.46
N GLY A 40 14.28 10.97 -10.13
CA GLY A 40 14.91 11.74 -9.05
C GLY A 40 16.19 11.13 -8.49
N ILE A 41 16.23 9.82 -8.25
CA ILE A 41 17.41 9.15 -7.63
C ILE A 41 18.43 8.68 -8.68
N GLY A 42 18.00 8.38 -9.90
CA GLY A 42 18.89 7.89 -10.97
C GLY A 42 20.00 8.88 -11.40
N THR A 43 19.95 10.12 -10.94
CA THR A 43 20.97 11.16 -11.19
C THR A 43 21.90 11.41 -10.00
N LEU A 44 21.68 10.74 -8.86
CA LEU A 44 22.53 10.89 -7.70
C LEU A 44 23.92 10.28 -7.95
N GLN A 45 24.95 10.99 -7.47
CA GLN A 45 26.29 10.46 -7.43
C GLN A 45 26.32 9.25 -6.47
N PRO A 46 27.10 8.18 -6.76
CA PRO A 46 27.14 6.96 -5.94
C PRO A 46 27.35 7.21 -4.44
N GLU A 47 28.13 8.23 -4.09
CA GLU A 47 28.45 8.62 -2.71
C GLU A 47 27.25 9.21 -1.94
N LEU A 48 26.21 9.65 -2.66
CA LEU A 48 24.97 10.26 -2.15
C LEU A 48 23.77 9.30 -2.19
N MET A 49 23.89 8.13 -2.85
CA MET A 49 22.80 7.16 -2.97
C MET A 49 22.23 6.74 -1.62
N GLY A 50 23.10 6.50 -0.62
CA GLY A 50 22.66 6.10 0.72
C GLY A 50 21.77 7.13 1.43
N ALA A 51 21.95 8.44 1.16
CA ALA A 51 21.03 9.44 1.70
C ALA A 51 19.68 9.42 0.98
N GLY A 52 19.68 9.19 -0.34
CA GLY A 52 18.45 9.03 -1.12
C GLY A 52 17.61 7.84 -0.64
N GLU A 53 18.24 6.69 -0.42
CA GLU A 53 17.58 5.48 0.12
C GLU A 53 16.98 5.74 1.51
N LEU A 54 17.73 6.40 2.40
CA LEU A 54 17.21 6.73 3.74
C LEU A 54 16.01 7.69 3.68
N ILE A 55 16.00 8.66 2.77
CA ILE A 55 14.86 9.55 2.56
C ILE A 55 13.68 8.77 1.95
N GLU A 56 13.91 7.87 1.00
CA GLU A 56 12.85 7.06 0.40
C GLU A 56 12.20 6.13 1.44
N ASP A 57 13.01 5.46 2.26
CA ASP A 57 12.54 4.63 3.37
C ASP A 57 11.71 5.45 4.35
N CYS A 58 12.15 6.67 4.67
CA CYS A 58 11.43 7.63 5.50
C CYS A 58 10.00 7.89 4.97
N ILE A 59 9.89 8.22 3.68
CA ILE A 59 8.61 8.49 3.01
C ILE A 59 7.75 7.21 3.00
N LYS A 60 8.38 6.05 2.76
CA LYS A 60 7.72 4.76 2.73
C LYS A 60 7.13 4.38 4.10
N GLU A 61 7.83 4.63 5.19
CA GLU A 61 7.32 4.38 6.54
C GLU A 61 6.16 5.33 6.91
N VAL A 62 6.23 6.60 6.48
CA VAL A 62 5.11 7.54 6.64
C VAL A 62 3.89 7.09 5.83
N ALA A 63 4.07 6.67 4.57
CA ALA A 63 2.99 6.16 3.73
C ALA A 63 2.36 4.88 4.30
N LYS A 64 3.19 3.93 4.79
CA LYS A 64 2.70 2.73 5.49
C LYS A 64 1.87 3.06 6.72
N SER A 65 2.34 4.02 7.53
CA SER A 65 1.61 4.47 8.71
C SER A 65 0.27 5.10 8.32
N GLY A 66 0.27 5.96 7.31
CA GLY A 66 -0.96 6.56 6.77
C GLY A 66 -1.93 5.51 6.22
N LEU A 67 -1.44 4.50 5.51
CA LEU A 67 -2.26 3.39 5.02
C LEU A 67 -2.86 2.57 6.16
N SER A 68 -2.10 2.30 7.22
CA SER A 68 -2.61 1.65 8.41
C SER A 68 -3.75 2.46 9.03
N ASP A 69 -3.56 3.76 9.23
CA ASP A 69 -4.60 4.65 9.79
C ASP A 69 -5.82 4.76 8.86
N LEU A 70 -5.59 4.81 7.54
CA LEU A 70 -6.63 4.83 6.52
C LEU A 70 -7.51 3.57 6.60
N GLY A 71 -6.90 2.39 6.71
CA GLY A 71 -7.60 1.13 6.86
C GLY A 71 -8.38 1.03 8.17
N MET A 72 -7.77 1.47 9.27
CA MET A 72 -8.39 1.43 10.61
C MET A 72 -9.59 2.38 10.76
N HIS A 73 -9.69 3.42 9.92
CA HIS A 73 -10.79 4.40 9.91
C HIS A 73 -11.67 4.35 8.66
N ALA A 74 -11.77 3.17 8.02
CA ALA A 74 -12.66 2.92 6.88
C ALA A 74 -12.44 3.82 5.66
N GLY A 75 -11.20 4.26 5.42
CA GLY A 75 -10.82 5.04 4.24
C GLY A 75 -10.65 6.54 4.45
N ILE A 76 -10.89 7.08 5.64
CA ILE A 76 -10.67 8.50 5.94
C ILE A 76 -9.90 8.64 7.25
N ILE A 77 -8.69 9.21 7.20
CA ILE A 77 -7.80 9.31 8.36
C ILE A 77 -8.33 10.35 9.39
N ASP A 78 -8.75 11.53 8.95
CA ASP A 78 -9.43 12.51 9.82
C ASP A 78 -10.93 12.24 9.85
N ASN A 79 -11.34 11.37 10.76
CA ASN A 79 -12.73 10.97 10.96
C ASN A 79 -13.46 11.84 12.00
N SER A 80 -12.91 12.98 12.42
CA SER A 80 -13.46 13.80 13.52
C SER A 80 -14.89 14.33 13.28
N GLN A 81 -15.31 14.39 12.01
CA GLN A 81 -16.64 14.81 11.60
C GLN A 81 -17.55 13.64 11.18
N LEU A 82 -17.04 12.41 11.21
CA LEU A 82 -17.77 11.22 10.80
C LEU A 82 -18.46 10.58 12.00
N GLU A 83 -19.51 9.82 11.73
CA GLU A 83 -20.13 8.98 12.75
C GLU A 83 -19.24 7.76 12.98
N THR A 84 -18.88 7.49 14.23
CA THR A 84 -18.01 6.38 14.63
C THR A 84 -18.64 5.53 15.72
N PHE A 85 -18.16 4.30 15.85
CA PHE A 85 -18.50 3.38 16.93
C PHE A 85 -17.23 2.97 17.67
N ASP A 86 -17.20 3.13 19.00
CA ASP A 86 -16.08 2.69 19.84
C ASP A 86 -16.00 1.15 19.87
N PHE A 87 -15.04 0.63 19.11
CA PHE A 87 -14.70 -0.78 19.04
C PHE A 87 -13.37 -1.04 19.77
N SER A 88 -13.43 -1.26 21.08
CA SER A 88 -12.26 -1.57 21.91
C SER A 88 -11.19 -0.46 21.91
N GLY A 89 -11.62 0.80 21.93
CA GLY A 89 -10.75 1.98 21.87
C GLY A 89 -10.33 2.37 20.45
N LEU A 90 -10.89 1.73 19.43
CA LEU A 90 -10.79 2.13 18.03
C LEU A 90 -12.12 2.74 17.58
N ASP A 91 -12.06 3.93 16.96
CA ASP A 91 -13.24 4.58 16.40
C ASP A 91 -13.56 4.02 15.00
N ALA A 92 -14.38 2.97 14.95
CA ALA A 92 -14.82 2.36 13.70
C ALA A 92 -15.85 3.25 12.98
N THR A 93 -15.47 3.84 11.84
CA THR A 93 -16.33 4.71 11.04
C THR A 93 -17.53 3.94 10.47
N TYR A 94 -18.73 4.54 10.53
CA TYR A 94 -19.91 3.97 9.89
C TYR A 94 -19.85 4.13 8.37
N LEU A 95 -19.92 3.02 7.63
CA LEU A 95 -20.05 3.03 6.17
C LEU A 95 -21.49 2.82 5.69
N TYR A 96 -22.36 2.33 6.57
CA TYR A 96 -23.79 2.23 6.34
C TYR A 96 -24.55 2.59 7.61
N SER A 97 -25.54 3.48 7.49
CA SER A 97 -26.40 3.88 8.61
C SER A 97 -27.62 4.63 8.07
N ASN A 98 -28.78 4.53 8.73
CA ASN A 98 -30.01 5.21 8.30
C ASN A 98 -30.39 4.93 6.83
N SER A 99 -30.11 3.71 6.36
CA SER A 99 -30.33 3.29 4.96
C SER A 99 -29.55 4.10 3.90
N GLU A 100 -28.46 4.75 4.30
CA GLU A 100 -27.57 5.50 3.41
C GLU A 100 -26.16 4.90 3.44
N SER A 101 -25.50 4.90 2.28
CA SER A 101 -24.07 4.62 2.18
C SER A 101 -23.27 5.86 2.55
N LYS A 102 -22.29 5.65 3.42
CA LYS A 102 -21.26 6.63 3.81
C LYS A 102 -19.87 6.20 3.32
N LEU A 103 -19.81 5.23 2.40
CA LEU A 103 -18.57 4.79 1.79
C LEU A 103 -17.88 5.98 1.08
N PRO A 104 -16.66 6.38 1.49
CA PRO A 104 -15.92 7.41 0.77
C PRO A 104 -15.59 6.92 -0.64
N SER A 105 -15.48 7.83 -1.61
CA SER A 105 -14.96 7.45 -2.93
C SER A 105 -13.47 7.13 -2.84
N ARG A 106 -12.95 6.40 -3.84
CA ARG A 106 -11.51 6.11 -3.92
C ARG A 106 -10.67 7.39 -3.93
N GLU A 107 -11.10 8.40 -4.66
CA GLU A 107 -10.43 9.69 -4.74
C GLU A 107 -10.37 10.38 -3.37
N ALA A 108 -11.42 10.28 -2.56
CA ALA A 108 -11.42 10.82 -1.20
C ALA A 108 -10.43 10.08 -0.28
N MET A 109 -10.25 8.77 -0.46
CA MET A 109 -9.26 7.98 0.26
C MET A 109 -7.82 8.36 -0.15
N GLU A 110 -7.59 8.55 -1.45
CA GLU A 110 -6.32 9.01 -2.01
C GLU A 110 -5.95 10.40 -1.49
N GLU A 111 -6.90 11.34 -1.50
CA GLU A 111 -6.73 12.69 -0.92
C GLU A 111 -6.42 12.64 0.58
N SER A 112 -7.10 11.77 1.33
CA SER A 112 -6.86 11.60 2.77
C SER A 112 -5.45 11.10 3.05
N LEU A 113 -4.98 10.08 2.30
CA LEU A 113 -3.63 9.55 2.41
C LEU A 113 -2.57 10.59 2.01
N ALA A 114 -2.78 11.28 0.89
CA ALA A 114 -1.87 12.32 0.42
C ALA A 114 -1.72 13.46 1.43
N LEU A 115 -2.82 13.89 2.05
CA LEU A 115 -2.81 14.90 3.10
C LEU A 115 -2.02 14.43 4.33
N PHE A 116 -2.24 13.19 4.78
CA PHE A 116 -1.50 12.61 5.90
C PHE A 116 -0.01 12.57 5.62
N VAL A 117 0.40 12.07 4.45
CA VAL A 117 1.82 12.02 4.06
C VAL A 117 2.40 13.44 4.01
N LYS A 118 1.71 14.39 3.39
CA LYS A 118 2.17 15.80 3.31
C LYS A 118 2.41 16.42 4.68
N GLN A 119 1.56 16.12 5.67
CA GLN A 119 1.67 16.65 7.03
C GLN A 119 2.80 16.01 7.84
N ASN A 120 3.09 14.73 7.63
CA ASN A 120 3.99 13.95 8.49
C ASN A 120 5.38 13.69 7.88
N VAL A 121 5.56 13.83 6.57
CA VAL A 121 6.82 13.47 5.88
C VAL A 121 8.02 14.31 6.33
N ARG A 122 7.81 15.53 6.82
CA ARG A 122 8.91 16.38 7.31
C ARG A 122 9.49 15.88 8.62
N ASP A 123 8.65 15.35 9.50
CA ASP A 123 9.05 14.89 10.83
C ASP A 123 9.89 13.61 10.74
N CYS A 124 9.69 12.83 9.68
CA CYS A 124 10.47 11.61 9.46
C CYS A 124 11.97 11.92 9.22
N LEU A 125 12.31 13.05 8.56
CA LEU A 125 13.70 13.46 8.31
C LEU A 125 14.37 14.17 9.49
N ALA A 126 13.71 14.25 10.66
CA ALA A 126 14.30 14.89 11.84
C ALA A 126 15.52 14.12 12.41
N VAL A 127 15.76 12.89 11.95
CA VAL A 127 16.93 12.09 12.35
C VAL A 127 18.15 12.51 11.55
N GLU A 128 19.21 12.95 12.24
CA GLU A 128 20.48 13.31 11.59
C GLU A 128 21.04 12.11 10.79
N LEU A 129 21.25 12.30 9.48
CA LEU A 129 21.87 11.31 8.62
C LEU A 129 23.40 11.36 8.78
N PRO A 130 24.06 10.30 9.31
CA PRO A 130 25.49 10.37 9.61
C PRO A 130 26.32 10.63 8.35
N GLY A 131 27.05 11.75 8.33
CA GLY A 131 27.93 12.12 7.23
C GLY A 131 27.24 12.76 6.02
N PHE A 132 25.96 13.12 6.15
CA PHE A 132 25.23 13.91 5.15
C PHE A 132 24.66 15.17 5.79
N GLU A 133 24.69 16.27 5.04
CA GLU A 133 23.92 17.47 5.35
C GLU A 133 22.71 17.48 4.42
N VAL A 134 21.52 17.33 5.01
CA VAL A 134 20.25 17.28 4.28
C VAL A 134 19.46 18.54 4.59
N THR A 135 19.13 19.29 3.55
CA THR A 135 18.39 20.55 3.66
C THR A 135 17.07 20.41 2.90
N PRO A 136 15.98 20.02 3.57
CA PRO A 136 14.67 19.91 2.94
C PRO A 136 14.05 21.29 2.68
N ALA A 137 13.47 21.48 1.50
CA ALA A 137 12.58 22.61 1.22
C ALA A 137 11.15 22.32 1.71
N GLU A 138 10.21 23.21 1.38
CA GLU A 138 8.79 22.97 1.58
C GLU A 138 8.27 21.86 0.65
N VAL A 139 7.41 21.00 1.17
CA VAL A 139 6.70 19.97 0.38
C VAL A 139 5.67 20.67 -0.49
N LYS A 140 5.81 20.57 -1.81
CA LYS A 140 4.92 21.25 -2.75
C LYS A 140 3.61 20.49 -2.86
N GLU A 141 3.70 19.25 -3.28
CA GLU A 141 2.56 18.41 -3.63
C GLU A 141 2.80 16.97 -3.17
N VAL A 142 1.71 16.31 -2.81
CA VAL A 142 1.68 14.87 -2.57
C VAL A 142 0.44 14.35 -3.26
N SER A 143 0.58 13.24 -3.97
CA SER A 143 -0.54 12.49 -4.53
C SER A 143 -0.43 11.02 -4.14
N ALA A 144 -1.58 10.36 -4.09
CA ALA A 144 -1.69 8.92 -3.91
C ALA A 144 -2.58 8.36 -5.02
N ASP A 145 -2.31 7.12 -5.44
CA ASP A 145 -3.12 6.37 -6.40
C ASP A 145 -3.35 4.97 -5.84
N ILE A 146 -4.62 4.61 -5.60
CA ILE A 146 -5.00 3.31 -5.05
C ILE A 146 -5.22 2.33 -6.21
N GLY A 147 -4.18 1.57 -6.50
CA GLY A 147 -4.21 0.42 -7.39
C GLY A 147 -4.85 -0.82 -6.77
N SER A 148 -4.91 -1.91 -7.54
CA SER A 148 -5.48 -3.17 -7.08
C SER A 148 -4.57 -3.93 -6.12
N GLU A 149 -3.26 -3.92 -6.38
CA GLU A 149 -2.25 -4.70 -5.65
C GLU A 149 -1.27 -3.83 -4.85
N GLU A 150 -1.23 -2.53 -5.15
CA GLU A 150 -0.35 -1.57 -4.50
C GLU A 150 -0.98 -0.18 -4.47
N VAL A 151 -0.42 0.67 -3.62
CA VAL A 151 -0.73 2.10 -3.55
C VAL A 151 0.53 2.87 -3.88
N ASP A 152 0.46 3.69 -4.93
CA ASP A 152 1.55 4.57 -5.33
C ASP A 152 1.41 5.90 -4.61
N VAL A 153 2.52 6.43 -4.07
CA VAL A 153 2.59 7.75 -3.45
C VAL A 153 3.70 8.54 -4.11
N ALA A 154 3.36 9.70 -4.66
CA ALA A 154 4.31 10.64 -5.23
C ALA A 154 4.43 11.88 -4.35
N VAL A 155 5.66 12.28 -4.05
CA VAL A 155 5.97 13.41 -3.16
C VAL A 155 6.86 14.39 -3.91
N GLU A 156 6.33 15.57 -4.25
CA GLU A 156 7.11 16.67 -4.80
C GLU A 156 7.78 17.45 -3.65
N TRP A 157 8.96 17.00 -3.26
CA TRP A 157 9.71 17.55 -2.14
C TRP A 157 11.16 17.79 -2.53
N PRO A 158 11.52 19.05 -2.86
CA PRO A 158 12.89 19.41 -3.18
C PRO A 158 13.79 19.28 -1.95
N ILE A 159 14.81 18.42 -2.05
CA ILE A 159 15.80 18.20 -1.00
C ILE A 159 17.19 18.38 -1.58
N THR A 160 18.01 19.17 -0.89
CA THR A 160 19.44 19.27 -1.18
C THR A 160 20.21 18.35 -0.26
N ILE A 161 21.04 17.47 -0.83
CA ILE A 161 21.88 16.51 -0.11
C ILE A 161 23.34 16.90 -0.36
N LYS A 162 24.12 17.08 0.71
CA LYS A 162 25.55 17.40 0.65
C LYS A 162 26.39 16.38 1.39
N LYS A 163 27.56 16.06 0.83
CA LYS A 163 28.61 15.26 1.47
C LYS A 163 29.98 15.72 0.99
N ALA A 164 30.76 16.28 1.92
CA ALA A 164 32.03 16.94 1.60
C ALA A 164 31.88 18.01 0.50
N ALA A 165 32.46 17.81 -0.69
CA ALA A 165 32.37 18.73 -1.82
C ALA A 165 31.24 18.38 -2.81
N LEU A 166 30.52 17.29 -2.58
CA LEU A 166 29.43 16.84 -3.45
C LEU A 166 28.11 17.43 -2.98
N GLU A 167 27.34 17.93 -3.93
CA GLU A 167 25.99 18.45 -3.73
C GLU A 167 25.09 17.87 -4.82
N SER A 168 23.90 17.42 -4.42
CA SER A 168 22.84 17.03 -5.35
C SER A 168 21.51 17.55 -4.86
N LYS A 169 20.61 17.79 -5.80
CA LYS A 169 19.23 18.19 -5.54
C LYS A 169 18.30 17.12 -6.11
N VAL A 170 17.40 16.64 -5.27
CA VAL A 170 16.32 15.72 -5.65
C VAL A 170 15.03 16.51 -5.59
N ASP A 171 14.22 16.50 -6.66
CA ASP A 171 12.99 17.30 -6.72
C ASP A 171 11.74 16.57 -6.21
N GLY A 172 11.77 15.24 -6.15
CA GLY A 172 10.66 14.44 -5.66
C GLY A 172 10.98 12.96 -5.59
N PHE A 173 10.01 12.22 -5.03
CA PHE A 173 10.10 10.78 -4.77
C PHE A 173 8.81 10.12 -5.22
N LYS A 174 8.92 8.88 -5.70
CA LYS A 174 7.79 8.02 -6.02
C LYS A 174 8.03 6.69 -5.34
N ILE A 175 7.09 6.28 -4.51
CA ILE A 175 7.15 5.02 -3.78
C ILE A 175 5.89 4.20 -4.04
N SER A 176 6.03 2.88 -4.01
CA SER A 176 4.91 1.95 -4.12
C SER A 176 4.87 1.11 -2.84
N VAL A 177 3.70 1.07 -2.20
CA VAL A 177 3.45 0.23 -1.03
C VAL A 177 2.57 -0.95 -1.46
N PRO A 178 3.05 -2.20 -1.40
CA PRO A 178 2.32 -3.36 -1.90
C PRO A 178 1.17 -3.71 -0.94
N VAL A 179 0.05 -3.01 -1.05
CA VAL A 179 -1.19 -3.24 -0.31
C VAL A 179 -2.37 -3.37 -1.25
N ARG A 180 -3.19 -4.42 -1.05
CA ARG A 180 -4.34 -4.73 -1.92
C ARG A 180 -5.58 -3.91 -1.57
N LEU A 181 -5.40 -2.63 -1.25
CA LEU A 181 -6.48 -1.75 -0.79
C LEU A 181 -7.58 -1.60 -1.85
N GLY A 182 -7.24 -1.56 -3.15
CA GLY A 182 -8.24 -1.53 -4.21
C GLY A 182 -9.13 -2.77 -4.25
N ILE A 183 -8.58 -3.97 -3.96
CA ILE A 183 -9.36 -5.20 -3.88
C ILE A 183 -10.32 -5.15 -2.68
N ILE A 184 -9.83 -4.70 -1.52
CA ILE A 184 -10.63 -4.53 -0.31
C ILE A 184 -11.75 -3.52 -0.55
N TYR A 185 -11.43 -2.36 -1.14
CA TYR A 185 -12.41 -1.31 -1.45
C TYR A 185 -13.55 -1.86 -2.32
N ASN A 186 -13.22 -2.57 -3.40
CA ASN A 186 -14.24 -3.13 -4.30
C ASN A 186 -15.12 -4.19 -3.60
N GLU A 187 -14.56 -4.96 -2.67
CA GLU A 187 -15.32 -5.91 -1.86
C GLU A 187 -16.31 -5.18 -0.93
N VAL A 188 -15.83 -4.19 -0.20
CA VAL A 188 -16.66 -3.38 0.71
C VAL A 188 -17.73 -2.63 -0.09
N GLU A 189 -17.40 -2.03 -1.22
CA GLU A 189 -18.35 -1.33 -2.10
C GLU A 189 -19.47 -2.26 -2.59
N SER A 190 -19.11 -3.48 -3.02
CA SER A 190 -20.09 -4.49 -3.43
C SER A 190 -21.01 -4.88 -2.27
N PHE A 191 -20.44 -5.06 -1.07
CA PHE A 191 -21.19 -5.40 0.13
C PHE A 191 -22.17 -4.28 0.54
N ILE A 192 -21.70 -3.04 0.63
CA ILE A 192 -22.55 -1.88 0.96
C ILE A 192 -23.64 -1.67 -0.10
N SER A 193 -23.33 -1.90 -1.38
CA SER A 193 -24.32 -1.82 -2.46
C SER A 193 -25.45 -2.85 -2.29
N GLN A 194 -25.11 -4.09 -1.97
CA GLN A 194 -26.12 -5.13 -1.67
C GLN A 194 -26.96 -4.78 -0.43
N GLN A 195 -26.32 -4.18 0.58
CA GLN A 195 -27.00 -3.74 1.80
C GLN A 195 -28.03 -2.64 1.54
N LEU A 196 -27.78 -1.75 0.57
CA LEU A 196 -28.74 -0.73 0.14
C LEU A 196 -29.97 -1.33 -0.54
N GLU A 197 -29.81 -2.44 -1.25
CA GLU A 197 -30.93 -3.14 -1.92
C GLU A 197 -31.79 -3.92 -0.93
N THR A 198 -31.18 -4.43 0.16
CA THR A 198 -31.85 -5.24 1.18
C THR A 198 -31.54 -4.76 2.61
N PRO A 199 -32.05 -3.59 3.05
CA PRO A 199 -31.68 -2.95 4.32
C PRO A 199 -31.85 -3.79 5.59
N GLU A 200 -32.81 -4.73 5.58
CA GLU A 200 -33.16 -5.55 6.75
C GLU A 200 -32.34 -6.85 6.85
N GLU A 201 -31.53 -7.17 5.84
CA GLU A 201 -30.80 -8.43 5.75
C GLU A 201 -29.29 -8.20 5.53
N VAL A 202 -28.46 -8.98 6.23
CA VAL A 202 -27.02 -9.03 6.01
C VAL A 202 -26.66 -10.42 5.48
N CYS A 203 -26.30 -10.53 4.20
CA CYS A 203 -25.86 -11.81 3.64
C CYS A 203 -24.42 -12.13 4.05
N LEU A 204 -24.23 -12.63 5.28
CA LEU A 204 -22.91 -13.01 5.78
C LEU A 204 -22.24 -14.11 4.95
N SER A 205 -23.00 -15.07 4.41
CA SER A 205 -22.46 -16.10 3.54
C SER A 205 -21.94 -15.51 2.22
N CYS A 206 -22.68 -14.59 1.61
CA CYS A 206 -22.27 -13.92 0.36
C CYS A 206 -20.95 -13.17 0.57
N LEU A 207 -20.86 -12.44 1.69
CA LEU A 207 -19.67 -11.67 2.05
C LEU A 207 -18.45 -12.58 2.28
N LEU A 208 -18.62 -13.70 2.99
CA LEU A 208 -17.55 -14.64 3.26
C LEU A 208 -17.07 -15.36 1.99
N ASP A 209 -18.00 -15.81 1.14
CA ASP A 209 -17.68 -16.49 -0.12
C ASP A 209 -16.91 -15.55 -1.06
N SER A 210 -17.39 -14.31 -1.23
CA SER A 210 -16.76 -13.29 -2.09
C SER A 210 -15.36 -12.88 -1.57
N ALA A 211 -15.22 -12.70 -0.26
CA ALA A 211 -13.93 -12.41 0.37
C ALA A 211 -12.93 -13.57 0.20
N GLN A 212 -13.39 -14.82 0.35
CA GLN A 212 -12.54 -15.99 0.19
C GLN A 212 -11.99 -16.12 -1.23
N GLU A 213 -12.78 -15.82 -2.26
CA GLU A 213 -12.33 -15.82 -3.66
C GLU A 213 -11.19 -14.81 -3.93
N LYS A 214 -11.09 -13.76 -3.10
CA LYS A 214 -10.06 -12.71 -3.17
C LYS A 214 -8.91 -12.91 -2.19
N ASP A 215 -8.90 -14.04 -1.47
CA ASP A 215 -7.98 -14.33 -0.37
C ASP A 215 -8.00 -13.23 0.71
N LEU A 216 -9.19 -12.79 1.09
CA LEU A 216 -9.45 -11.92 2.23
C LEU A 216 -10.16 -12.71 3.34
N SER A 217 -9.93 -12.32 4.59
CA SER A 217 -10.68 -12.84 5.74
C SER A 217 -11.55 -11.73 6.31
N ILE A 218 -12.78 -12.05 6.73
CA ILE A 218 -13.68 -11.08 7.33
C ILE A 218 -14.08 -11.56 8.72
N GLU A 219 -13.86 -10.71 9.72
CA GLU A 219 -14.37 -10.90 11.08
C GLU A 219 -15.55 -9.96 11.30
N VAL A 220 -16.61 -10.48 11.93
CA VAL A 220 -17.83 -9.72 12.20
C VAL A 220 -18.11 -9.74 13.70
N ASN A 221 -18.23 -8.55 14.29
CA ASN A 221 -18.56 -8.36 15.69
C ASN A 221 -19.95 -7.71 15.78
N ASN A 222 -20.88 -8.40 16.44
CA ASN A 222 -22.27 -7.96 16.56
C ASN A 222 -22.52 -7.27 17.91
N PHE A 223 -23.06 -6.06 17.85
CA PHE A 223 -23.56 -5.27 18.96
C PHE A 223 -25.04 -4.94 18.72
N ILE A 224 -25.74 -4.46 19.76
CA ILE A 224 -27.22 -4.31 19.79
C ILE A 224 -27.83 -3.74 18.49
N SER A 225 -27.23 -2.68 17.93
CA SER A 225 -27.67 -2.03 16.69
C SER A 225 -26.54 -1.78 15.70
N THR A 226 -25.38 -2.42 15.91
CA THR A 226 -24.15 -2.12 15.16
C THR A 226 -23.39 -3.39 14.88
N TYR A 227 -22.97 -3.58 13.62
CA TYR A 227 -22.04 -4.61 13.22
C TYR A 227 -20.70 -3.97 12.88
N VAL A 228 -19.62 -4.44 13.49
CA VAL A 228 -18.26 -4.03 13.14
C VAL A 228 -17.62 -5.12 12.31
N PHE A 229 -17.17 -4.74 11.11
CA PHE A 229 -16.50 -5.61 10.16
C PHE A 229 -15.00 -5.30 10.17
N VAL A 230 -14.19 -6.35 10.19
CA VAL A 230 -12.74 -6.26 10.05
C VAL A 230 -12.35 -7.12 8.85
N VAL A 231 -12.05 -6.46 7.73
CA VAL A 231 -11.52 -7.11 6.54
C VAL A 231 -10.01 -7.19 6.68
N LYS A 232 -9.46 -8.40 6.59
CA LYS A 232 -8.03 -8.69 6.78
C LYS A 232 -7.44 -9.23 5.50
N ASP A 233 -6.31 -8.66 5.11
CA ASP A 233 -5.45 -9.19 4.07
C ASP A 233 -4.18 -9.78 4.72
N THR A 234 -4.05 -11.10 4.68
CA THR A 234 -2.90 -11.82 5.24
C THR A 234 -1.75 -12.01 4.24
N LYS A 235 -1.93 -11.65 2.97
CA LYS A 235 -0.86 -11.73 1.95
C LYS A 235 0.09 -10.54 2.03
N VAL A 236 -0.40 -9.42 2.57
CA VAL A 236 0.35 -8.18 2.74
C VAL A 236 0.61 -7.93 4.22
N LEU A 237 1.81 -7.48 4.54
CA LEU A 237 2.17 -6.99 5.86
C LEU A 237 2.51 -5.51 5.80
N ILE A 238 1.83 -4.71 6.63
CA ILE A 238 2.22 -3.33 6.95
C ILE A 238 2.71 -3.33 8.39
N ASN A 239 3.96 -2.88 8.62
CA ASN A 239 4.58 -2.85 9.94
C ASN A 239 4.55 -4.23 10.65
N ASP A 240 4.87 -5.28 9.91
CA ASP A 240 4.85 -6.69 10.35
C ASP A 240 3.47 -7.21 10.79
N GLN A 241 2.38 -6.52 10.46
CA GLN A 241 1.01 -6.94 10.75
C GLN A 241 0.20 -7.09 9.46
N PRO A 242 -0.76 -8.05 9.40
CA PRO A 242 -1.72 -8.10 8.31
C PRO A 242 -2.44 -6.76 8.13
N TYR A 243 -2.72 -6.38 6.89
CA TYR A 243 -3.47 -5.15 6.64
C TYR A 243 -4.93 -5.33 7.05
N HIS A 244 -5.47 -4.37 7.80
CA HIS A 244 -6.83 -4.36 8.29
C HIS A 244 -7.61 -3.18 7.72
N PHE A 245 -8.84 -3.43 7.29
CA PHE A 245 -9.81 -2.41 6.95
C PHE A 245 -11.03 -2.59 7.86
N VAL A 246 -11.26 -1.61 8.74
CA VAL A 246 -12.25 -1.70 9.83
C VAL A 246 -13.36 -0.69 9.60
N PHE A 247 -14.61 -1.15 9.69
CA PHE A 247 -15.78 -0.28 9.57
C PHE A 247 -16.99 -0.79 10.36
N ALA A 248 -17.95 0.11 10.58
CA ALA A 248 -19.22 -0.20 11.24
C ALA A 248 -20.41 -0.04 10.28
N ASN A 249 -21.44 -0.85 10.47
CA ASN A 249 -22.76 -0.67 9.87
C ASN A 249 -23.83 -0.61 10.98
N GLY A 250 -24.72 0.38 10.92
CA GLY A 250 -25.86 0.55 11.82
C GLY A 250 -27.17 0.09 11.19
N TYR A 251 -27.99 -0.63 11.97
CA TYR A 251 -29.27 -1.20 11.56
C TYR A 251 -30.40 -0.85 12.55
#